data_AF-A0A383ERY6-F1
#
_entry.id   AF-A0A383ERY6-F1
#
_cell.length_a   1.000
_cell.length_b   1.000
_cell.length_c   1.000
_cell.angle_alpha   90.00
_cell.angle_beta   90.00
_cell.angle_gamma   90.00
#
_symmetry.space_group_name_H-M   'P 1'
#
loop_
_entity.id
_entity.type
_entity.pdbx_description
1 polymer ?
#
loop_
_entity_poly.entity_id
_entity_poly.type
_entity_poly.pdbx_seq_one_letter_code
_entity_poly.pdbx_strand_id
1 'polypeptide(L)' 'YGVTDFIFHPDGEHFLSAGRDTVIRIWNLKAGKLVKELGKSRGGQFKDWIHALDLSPDGQLLAAADMAGQVNIWHLG' A
#
# COMPACT_ATOMS: atom_id res chain seq x y z
N TYR A 1 7.92 12.74 -2.07
CA TYR A 1 7.18 11.52 -1.67
C TYR A 1 8.13 10.35 -1.81
N GLY A 2 8.64 9.82 -0.70
CA GLY A 2 9.53 8.65 -0.73
C GLY A 2 8.67 7.39 -0.66
N VAL A 3 8.78 6.52 -1.66
CA VAL A 3 8.27 5.14 -1.57
C VAL A 3 9.20 4.38 -0.65
N THR A 4 8.63 3.69 0.32
CA THR A 4 9.37 2.89 1.32
C THR A 4 9.25 1.41 1.02
N ASP A 5 8.11 0.99 0.48
CA ASP A 5 7.83 -0.41 0.18
C ASP A 5 6.87 -0.57 -1.00
N PHE A 6 6.92 -1.74 -1.62
CA PHE A 6 6.04 -2.16 -2.69
C PHE A 6 5.93 -3.68 -2.81
N ILE A 7 4.80 -4.15 -3.35
CA ILE A 7 4.52 -5.58 -3.56
C ILE A 7 3.74 -5.81 -4.85
N PHE A 8 3.97 -6.96 -5.48
CA PHE A 8 3.14 -7.44 -6.59
C PHE A 8 1.92 -8.17 -6.05
N HIS A 9 0.76 -7.91 -6.63
CA HIS A 9 -0.43 -8.66 -6.28
C HIS A 9 -0.43 -10.05 -6.94
N PRO A 10 -0.92 -11.11 -6.27
CA PRO A 10 -0.96 -12.47 -6.82
C PRO A 10 -1.75 -12.62 -8.13
N ASP A 11 -2.65 -11.69 -8.46
CA ASP A 11 -3.38 -11.68 -9.73
C ASP A 11 -2.50 -11.40 -10.96
N GLY A 12 -1.27 -10.91 -10.77
CA GLY A 12 -0.35 -10.55 -11.84
C GLY A 12 -0.74 -9.33 -12.66
N GLU A 13 -1.81 -8.62 -12.28
CA GLU A 13 -2.30 -7.41 -12.98
C GLU A 13 -2.05 -6.13 -12.18
N HIS A 14 -1.95 -6.26 -10.86
CA HIS A 14 -1.80 -5.12 -9.95
C HIS A 14 -0.46 -5.11 -9.19
N PHE A 15 -0.05 -3.90 -8.83
CA PHE A 15 1.12 -3.61 -8.00
C PHE A 15 0.75 -2.55 -6.96
N LEU A 16 1.22 -2.74 -5.73
CA LEU A 16 0.92 -1.85 -4.62
C LEU A 16 2.19 -1.17 -4.14
N SER A 17 2.10 0.12 -3.80
CA SER A 17 3.21 0.91 -3.26
C SER A 17 2.75 1.81 -2.13
N ALA A 18 3.60 2.04 -1.14
CA ALA A 18 3.31 2.97 -0.05
C ALA A 18 4.55 3.74 0.42
N GLY A 19 4.34 4.75 1.26
CA GLY A 19 5.44 5.56 1.74
C GLY A 19 5.07 6.67 2.73
N ARG A 20 5.87 7.74 2.67
CA ARG A 20 5.86 8.83 3.67
C ARG A 20 4.58 9.66 3.71
N ASP A 21 3.80 9.63 2.64
CA ASP A 21 2.50 10.33 2.58
C ASP A 21 1.34 9.48 3.09
N THR A 22 1.63 8.29 3.60
CA THR A 22 0.66 7.39 4.25
C THR A 22 -0.44 6.88 3.31
N VAL A 23 -0.30 7.10 2.00
CA VAL A 23 -1.24 6.65 0.98
C VAL A 23 -0.69 5.40 0.32
N ILE A 24 -1.49 4.34 0.34
CA ILE A 24 -1.19 3.13 -0.42
C ILE A 24 -1.81 3.29 -1.80
N ARG A 25 -1.03 2.98 -2.83
CA ARG A 25 -1.41 3.17 -4.23
C ARG A 25 -1.44 1.83 -4.92
N ILE A 26 -2.54 1.57 -5.63
CA ILE A 26 -2.72 0.38 -6.45
C ILE A 26 -2.60 0.79 -7.90
N TRP A 27 -1.69 0.14 -8.60
CA TRP A 27 -1.36 0.41 -9.99
C TRP A 27 -1.78 -0.78 -10.84
N ASN A 28 -2.35 -0.50 -12.02
CA ASN A 28 -2.50 -1.51 -13.05
C ASN A 28 -1.20 -1.60 -13.87
N LEU A 29 -0.58 -2.77 -13.87
CA LEU A 29 0.72 -3.01 -14.50
C LEU A 29 0.67 -2.88 -16.03
N LYS A 30 -0.40 -3.39 -16.65
CA LYS A 30 -0.57 -3.35 -18.12
C LYS A 30 -0.71 -1.92 -18.63
N ALA A 31 -1.49 -1.11 -17.93
CA ALA A 31 -1.74 0.29 -18.31
C ALA A 31 -0.66 1.25 -17.81
N GLY A 32 0.14 0.86 -16.81
CA GLY A 32 1.09 1.74 -16.13
C GLY A 32 0.41 2.90 -15.40
N LYS A 33 -0.81 2.68 -14.87
CA LYS A 33 -1.65 3.75 -14.30
C LYS A 33 -2.07 3.43 -12.87
N LEU A 34 -2.16 4.48 -12.06
CA LEU A 34 -2.81 4.44 -10.77
C LEU A 34 -4.30 4.19 -10.96
N VAL A 35 -4.84 3.17 -10.29
CA VAL A 35 -6.26 2.80 -10.38
C VAL A 35 -7.01 3.00 -9.07
N LYS A 36 -6.31 2.96 -7.92
CA LYS A 36 -6.93 3.15 -6.60
C LYS A 36 -5.92 3.69 -5.60
N GLU A 37 -6.41 4.50 -4.68
CA GLU A 37 -5.67 4.90 -3.48
C GLU A 37 -6.41 4.42 -2.24
N LEU A 38 -5.67 3.96 -1.24
CA LEU A 38 -6.18 3.55 0.07
C LEU A 38 -5.58 4.43 1.16
N GLY A 39 -6.41 4.74 2.15
CA GLY A 39 -6.05 5.66 3.23
C GLY A 39 -6.27 7.12 2.84
N LYS A 40 -5.74 8.02 3.67
CA LYS A 40 -5.75 9.46 3.41
C LYS A 40 -4.34 9.96 3.65
N SER A 41 -3.92 10.93 2.85
CA SER A 41 -2.65 11.59 3.11
C SER A 41 -2.71 12.29 4.46
N ARG A 42 -1.92 11.81 5.41
CA ARG A 42 -1.73 12.47 6.70
C ARG A 42 -0.42 13.24 6.63
N GLY A 43 -0.40 14.40 7.28
CA GLY A 43 0.75 15.30 7.29
C GLY A 43 1.95 14.70 8.01
N GLY A 44 2.69 13.83 7.32
CA GLY A 44 4.14 13.70 7.34
C GLY A 44 4.85 13.38 8.64
N GLN A 45 4.17 13.05 9.75
CA GLN A 45 4.90 12.60 10.94
C GLN A 45 5.57 11.27 10.62
N PHE A 46 6.86 11.15 10.96
CA PHE A 46 7.66 9.95 10.71
C PHE A 46 6.95 8.68 11.15
N LYS A 47 6.27 8.74 12.30
CA LYS A 47 5.52 7.63 12.90
C LYS A 47 4.36 7.12 12.02
N ASP A 48 3.79 7.97 11.17
CA ASP A 48 2.64 7.63 10.33
C ASP A 48 3.09 7.01 8.98
N TRP A 49 4.40 7.03 8.67
CA TRP A 49 4.90 6.51 7.41
C TRP A 49 4.67 5.01 7.32
N ILE A 50 4.05 4.56 6.24
CA ILE A 50 3.98 3.14 5.94
C ILE A 50 5.38 2.67 5.61
N HIS A 51 5.81 1.56 6.20
CA HIS A 51 7.16 1.00 6.00
C HIS A 51 7.15 -0.48 5.64
N ALA A 52 5.99 -1.12 5.72
CA ALA A 52 5.81 -2.50 5.30
C ALA A 52 4.40 -2.68 4.69
N LEU A 53 4.35 -3.42 3.60
CA LEU A 53 3.15 -3.94 2.94
C LEU A 53 3.25 -5.45 2.83
N ASP A 54 2.13 -6.15 2.98
CA ASP A 54 2.03 -7.55 2.59
C ASP A 54 0.62 -7.90 2.13
N LEU A 55 0.49 -8.93 1.31
CA LEU A 55 -0.79 -9.46 0.86
C LEU A 55 -1.02 -10.84 1.47
N SER A 56 -2.29 -11.16 1.73
CA SER A 56 -2.66 -12.56 1.93
C SER A 56 -2.31 -13.38 0.69
N PRO A 57 -2.05 -14.70 0.83
CA PRO A 57 -1.70 -15.55 -0.30
C PRO A 57 -2.75 -15.56 -1.44
N ASP A 58 -4.01 -15.31 -1.12
CA ASP A 58 -5.11 -15.20 -2.09
C ASP A 58 -5.30 -13.78 -2.66
N GLY A 59 -4.50 -12.80 -2.22
CA GLY A 59 -4.57 -11.40 -2.62
C GLY A 59 -5.76 -10.61 -2.06
N GLN A 60 -6.65 -11.23 -1.28
CA GLN A 60 -7.89 -10.57 -0.85
C GLN A 60 -7.69 -9.57 0.29
N LEU A 61 -6.62 -9.73 1.07
CA LEU A 61 -6.28 -8.86 2.19
C LEU A 61 -4.95 -8.18 1.94
N LEU A 62 -4.93 -6.88 2.21
CA LEU A 62 -3.72 -6.08 2.30
C LEU A 62 -3.46 -5.73 3.75
N ALA A 63 -2.26 -6.02 4.24
CA ALA A 63 -1.73 -5.50 5.49
C ALA A 63 -0.74 -4.36 5.22
N ALA A 64 -0.83 -3.28 5.99
CA ALA A 64 0.19 -2.24 6.00
C ALA A 64 0.53 -1.83 7.43
N ALA A 65 1.82 -1.70 7.71
CA ALA A 65 2.32 -1.25 9.00
C ALA A 65 2.98 0.13 8.91
N ASP A 66 2.68 0.99 9.86
CA ASP A 66 3.36 2.28 10.02
C ASP A 66 4.53 2.22 11.00
N MET A 67 5.35 3.28 11.04
CA MET A 67 6.51 3.38 11.93
C MET A 67 6.13 3.45 13.42
N ALA A 68 4.86 3.67 13.78
CA ALA A 68 4.36 3.60 15.15
C ALA A 68 3.98 2.17 15.56
N GLY A 69 4.06 1.20 14.63
CA GLY A 69 3.66 -0.19 14.84
C GLY A 69 2.16 -0.43 14.69
N GLN A 70 1.39 0.55 14.21
CA GLN A 70 -0.01 0.33 13.88
C GLN A 70 -0.13 -0.41 12.56
N VAL A 71 -0.95 -1.48 12.57
CA VAL A 71 -1.27 -2.28 11.39
C VAL A 71 -2.71 -1.98 10.97
N ASN A 72 -2.89 -1.68 9.69
CA ASN A 72 -4.18 -1.56 9.05
C ASN A 72 -4.37 -2.71 8.05
N ILE A 73 -5.59 -3.25 8.00
CA ILE A 73 -5.96 -4.33 7.08
C ILE A 73 -7.09 -3.84 6.17
N TRP A 74 -6.98 -4.09 4.87
CA TRP A 74 -8.02 -3.80 3.88
C TRP A 74 -8.43 -5.06 3.16
N HIS A 75 -9.73 -5.19 2.90
CA HIS A 75 -10.24 -6.12 1.89
C HIS A 75 -10.13 -5.46 0.50
N LEU A 76 -9.55 -6.16 -0.46
CA LEU A 76 -9.36 -5.68 -1.84
C LEU A 76 -10.48 -6.13 -2.80
N GLY A 77 -11.43 -6.93 -2.32
CA GLY A 77 -12.63 -7.38 -3.05
C GLY A 77 -13.59 -6.27 -3.44
#